data_AF-A0A5D2ACX8-F1
#
_entry.id   AF-A0A5D2ACX8-F1
#
_cell.length_a   1.000
_cell.length_b   1.000
_cell.length_c   1.000
_cell.angle_alpha   90.00
_cell.angle_beta   90.00
_cell.angle_gamma   90.00
#
_symmetry.space_group_name_H-M   'P 1'
#
loop_
_entity.id
_entity.type
_entity.pdbx_description
1 polymer ?
#
loop_
_entity_poly.entity_id
_entity_poly.type
_entity_poly.pdbx_seq_one_letter_code
_entity_poly.pdbx_strand_id
1 'polypeptide(L)'
;MGSIKCNWADNSEGKLPLLVSFWGNEDGGSRRRGLKVMREKIKNSWVEFNDFARKALEMGRSDPRKVIFAVKMGLALSLTSLLIFWKGSYQDFAQYSIWAILTVIVMFEFSIGATFIKGFNRGLGTLCAGILAFCFAELSVVAGKFEEVVIVISIFLTGFCASYLKLYPTMKPYEYGFRVFVLTYCILMVAGNRTREYSQAVLTRLVLIAAGAGVTLVVNICIFPFWAGESLHKLVVKNFKDLATSLEGCVNGYLKCVEYERIPSKILTYQAADDPLYNCYRSVVQSTSEEDTLLGFATWEPPHGPYRHNYPWENFVKVSGAVKHCAFTVMALHGCILSEIQAPADRRHVFSNELQKVGSEGAKVLRELGSKLEKMEKLSPGDILKNVHEAAEQLQQKIDHKSYVLVNSEGWEIGGRPMELDLEDLINAAEDENMKLGSKSLSEAVLEVRSVSVGTALCYDAKNTLRTWPSNVSANGGSMVKGDEFKTYESASALSLATFTSLLIEFVARLGNVVSSFEELSLKANFKDPPIINMPPEPCKGVPTWVV
;
A
#
# COMPACT_ATOMS: atom_id res chain seq x y z
N MET A 1 -35.18 -17.08 52.98
CA MET A 1 -35.57 -16.60 51.63
C MET A 1 -34.95 -17.56 50.63
N GLY A 2 -35.59 -18.69 50.26
CA GLY A 2 -36.80 -18.80 49.43
C GLY A 2 -36.36 -19.09 47.98
N SER A 3 -35.91 -20.30 47.66
CA SER A 3 -36.68 -21.38 46.97
C SER A 3 -37.05 -21.02 45.52
N ILE A 4 -36.35 -21.50 44.49
CA ILE A 4 -36.64 -22.74 43.73
C ILE A 4 -38.09 -23.23 43.84
N LYS A 5 -38.82 -23.24 42.73
CA LYS A 5 -39.66 -24.34 42.20
C LYS A 5 -40.73 -23.78 41.26
N CYS A 6 -40.86 -24.40 40.09
CA CYS A 6 -42.00 -25.26 39.75
C CYS A 6 -41.87 -25.70 38.27
N ASN A 7 -41.61 -26.98 37.96
CA ASN A 7 -42.50 -28.17 38.08
C ASN A 7 -43.24 -28.42 36.74
N TRP A 8 -43.46 -29.62 36.19
CA TRP A 8 -43.31 -31.05 36.56
C TRP A 8 -43.02 -31.81 35.23
N ALA A 9 -42.08 -32.76 35.14
CA ALA A 9 -42.18 -34.19 35.50
C ALA A 9 -43.16 -35.00 34.60
N ASP A 10 -42.97 -36.27 34.30
CA ASP A 10 -41.91 -37.26 34.52
C ASP A 10 -42.25 -38.52 33.70
N ASN A 11 -41.27 -39.44 33.62
CA ASN A 11 -41.42 -40.89 33.43
C ASN A 11 -41.82 -41.46 32.05
N SER A 12 -41.26 -42.59 31.61
CA SER A 12 -40.12 -43.39 32.07
C SER A 12 -39.88 -44.49 31.01
N GLU A 13 -38.60 -44.78 30.77
CA GLU A 13 -37.97 -46.10 30.63
C GLU A 13 -38.58 -47.23 29.78
N GLY A 14 -37.75 -47.76 28.86
CA GLY A 14 -37.96 -49.11 28.32
C GLY A 14 -37.10 -49.48 27.11
N LYS A 15 -35.82 -49.77 27.35
CA LYS A 15 -34.96 -50.77 26.66
C LYS A 15 -35.13 -50.99 25.13
N LEU A 16 -34.07 -50.68 24.36
CA LEU A 16 -33.61 -51.52 23.23
C LEU A 16 -33.28 -52.93 23.77
N PRO A 17 -33.40 -54.06 23.02
CA PRO A 17 -32.92 -54.20 21.63
C PRO A 17 -33.74 -55.17 20.71
N LEU A 18 -33.26 -55.32 19.46
CA LEU A 18 -33.35 -56.46 18.50
C LEU A 18 -33.77 -55.99 17.10
N LEU A 19 -32.82 -55.78 16.16
CA LEU A 19 -32.34 -56.78 15.18
C LEU A 19 -33.51 -57.47 14.45
N VAL A 20 -33.84 -57.04 13.21
CA VAL A 20 -33.43 -57.71 11.95
C VAL A 20 -34.23 -59.01 11.77
N SER A 21 -35.05 -59.25 10.73
CA SER A 21 -34.95 -58.87 9.31
C SER A 21 -36.20 -59.35 8.54
N PHE A 22 -36.21 -58.97 7.24
CA PHE A 22 -36.67 -59.77 6.07
C PHE A 22 -38.18 -59.68 5.76
N TRP A 23 -38.68 -59.17 4.62
CA TRP A 23 -38.15 -59.05 3.25
C TRP A 23 -38.86 -57.94 2.44
N GLY A 24 -38.12 -57.33 1.49
CA GLY A 24 -38.64 -57.03 0.16
C GLY A 24 -39.21 -55.64 -0.14
N ASN A 25 -38.35 -54.64 -0.36
CA ASN A 25 -38.40 -53.80 -1.57
C ASN A 25 -37.13 -52.92 -1.69
N GLU A 26 -36.01 -53.55 -2.04
CA GLU A 26 -34.80 -52.84 -2.46
C GLU A 26 -34.97 -52.40 -3.92
N ASP A 27 -35.08 -51.09 -4.14
CA ASP A 27 -34.59 -50.33 -5.32
C ASP A 27 -35.07 -48.86 -5.35
N GLY A 28 -35.92 -48.43 -4.39
CA GLY A 28 -36.39 -47.04 -4.30
C GLY A 28 -35.56 -46.08 -3.41
N GLY A 29 -34.81 -46.63 -2.44
CA GLY A 29 -34.19 -45.83 -1.36
C GLY A 29 -32.87 -45.15 -1.76
N SER A 30 -32.01 -45.85 -2.49
CA SER A 30 -30.71 -45.32 -2.96
C SER A 30 -30.90 -44.18 -3.97
N ARG A 31 -31.85 -44.34 -4.91
CA ARG A 31 -32.18 -43.34 -5.92
C ARG A 31 -32.78 -42.06 -5.33
N ARG A 32 -33.66 -42.17 -4.31
CA ARG A 32 -34.21 -41.01 -3.58
C ARG A 32 -33.16 -40.26 -2.76
N ARG A 33 -32.21 -40.96 -2.15
CA ARG A 33 -31.15 -40.33 -1.35
C ARG A 33 -30.12 -39.64 -2.25
N GLY A 34 -29.75 -40.25 -3.38
CA GLY A 34 -28.90 -39.62 -4.40
C GLY A 34 -29.53 -38.36 -5.02
N LEU A 35 -30.83 -38.40 -5.35
CA LEU A 35 -31.58 -37.25 -5.86
C LEU A 35 -31.66 -36.09 -4.86
N LYS A 36 -31.80 -36.38 -3.54
CA LYS A 36 -31.77 -35.34 -2.50
C LYS A 36 -30.40 -34.68 -2.39
N VAL A 37 -29.32 -35.47 -2.37
CA VAL A 37 -27.94 -34.94 -2.31
C VAL A 37 -27.60 -34.12 -3.57
N MET A 38 -28.03 -34.58 -4.75
CA MET A 38 -27.83 -33.84 -6.00
C MET A 38 -28.64 -32.53 -6.02
N ARG A 39 -29.87 -32.55 -5.51
CA ARG A 39 -30.72 -31.36 -5.38
C ARG A 39 -30.15 -30.34 -4.40
N GLU A 40 -29.59 -30.79 -3.28
CA GLU A 40 -28.91 -29.91 -2.32
C GLU A 40 -27.62 -29.32 -2.90
N LYS A 41 -26.82 -30.11 -3.63
CA LYS A 41 -25.65 -29.59 -4.36
C LYS A 41 -26.04 -28.54 -5.40
N ILE A 42 -27.09 -28.80 -6.20
CA ILE A 42 -27.59 -27.83 -7.19
C ILE A 42 -28.10 -26.56 -6.50
N LYS A 43 -28.83 -26.69 -5.38
CA LYS A 43 -29.31 -25.54 -4.62
C LYS A 43 -28.16 -24.71 -4.04
N ASN A 44 -27.13 -25.35 -3.49
CA ASN A 44 -25.95 -24.67 -2.96
C ASN A 44 -25.16 -23.99 -4.08
N SER A 45 -24.93 -24.66 -5.21
CA SER A 45 -24.29 -24.04 -6.38
C SER A 45 -25.11 -22.89 -6.95
N TRP A 46 -26.44 -22.94 -6.87
CA TRP A 46 -27.31 -21.83 -7.31
C TRP A 46 -27.24 -20.64 -6.35
N VAL A 47 -27.13 -20.87 -5.05
CA VAL A 47 -26.89 -19.80 -4.05
C VAL A 47 -25.52 -19.17 -4.26
N GLU A 48 -24.47 -19.97 -4.40
CA GLU A 48 -23.11 -19.50 -4.70
C GLU A 48 -23.07 -18.70 -6.02
N PHE A 49 -23.76 -19.17 -7.05
CA PHE A 49 -23.89 -18.44 -8.32
C PHE A 49 -24.63 -17.12 -8.15
N ASN A 50 -25.71 -17.10 -7.36
CA ASN A 50 -26.48 -15.87 -7.12
C ASN A 50 -25.67 -14.85 -6.30
N ASP A 51 -24.87 -15.31 -5.33
CA ASP A 51 -23.96 -14.46 -4.58
C ASP A 51 -22.82 -13.94 -5.46
N PHE A 52 -22.27 -14.77 -6.33
CA PHE A 52 -21.30 -14.35 -7.35
C PHE A 52 -21.90 -13.32 -8.30
N ALA A 53 -23.11 -13.57 -8.82
CA ALA A 53 -23.81 -12.66 -9.71
C ALA A 53 -24.11 -11.32 -9.03
N ARG A 54 -24.51 -11.34 -7.75
CA ARG A 54 -24.71 -10.12 -6.95
C ARG A 54 -23.41 -9.33 -6.80
N LYS A 55 -22.30 -10.00 -6.45
CA LYS A 55 -20.97 -9.37 -6.35
C LYS A 55 -20.50 -8.82 -7.70
N ALA A 56 -20.76 -9.52 -8.80
CA ALA A 56 -20.44 -9.06 -10.15
C ALA A 56 -21.28 -7.83 -10.54
N LEU A 57 -22.57 -7.81 -10.20
CA LEU A 57 -23.45 -6.65 -10.37
C LEU A 57 -23.00 -5.46 -9.52
N GLU A 58 -22.60 -5.71 -8.27
CA GLU A 58 -22.06 -4.69 -7.37
C GLU A 58 -20.72 -4.15 -7.88
N MET A 59 -19.87 -5.01 -8.44
CA MET A 59 -18.64 -4.61 -9.13
C MET A 59 -18.92 -3.69 -10.33
N GLY A 60 -19.94 -4.00 -11.12
CA GLY A 60 -20.34 -3.17 -12.25
C GLY A 60 -20.97 -1.83 -11.85
N ARG A 61 -21.72 -1.80 -10.73
CA ARG A 61 -22.30 -0.57 -10.17
C ARG A 61 -21.26 0.33 -9.49
N SER A 62 -20.28 -0.26 -8.82
CA SER A 62 -19.21 0.49 -8.12
C SER A 62 -18.21 1.11 -9.08
N ASP A 63 -17.85 0.42 -10.17
CA ASP A 63 -16.99 0.98 -11.21
C ASP A 63 -17.55 0.72 -12.62
N PRO A 64 -18.32 1.67 -13.20
CA PRO A 64 -18.93 1.51 -14.52
C PRO A 64 -17.89 1.32 -15.64
N ARG A 65 -16.64 1.73 -15.41
CA ARG A 65 -15.55 1.55 -16.39
C ARG A 65 -15.26 0.08 -16.65
N LYS A 66 -15.44 -0.80 -15.65
CA LYS A 66 -15.25 -2.25 -15.80
C LYS A 66 -16.28 -2.87 -16.74
N VAL A 67 -17.53 -2.40 -16.68
CA VAL A 67 -18.60 -2.84 -17.60
C VAL A 67 -18.31 -2.37 -19.01
N ILE A 68 -17.96 -1.08 -19.16
CA ILE A 68 -17.59 -0.51 -20.46
C ILE A 68 -16.42 -1.29 -21.07
N PHE A 69 -15.38 -1.59 -20.28
CA PHE A 69 -14.26 -2.42 -20.71
C PHE A 69 -14.70 -3.80 -21.21
N ALA A 70 -15.55 -4.50 -20.47
CA ALA A 70 -16.05 -5.83 -20.87
C ALA A 70 -16.84 -5.77 -22.19
N VAL A 71 -17.66 -4.73 -22.38
CA VAL A 71 -18.39 -4.51 -23.64
C VAL A 71 -17.44 -4.25 -24.80
N LYS A 72 -16.41 -3.42 -24.62
CA LYS A 72 -15.39 -3.18 -25.65
C LYS A 72 -14.65 -4.45 -26.04
N MET A 73 -14.28 -5.25 -25.04
CA MET A 73 -13.64 -6.55 -25.25
C MET A 73 -14.51 -7.48 -26.10
N GLY A 74 -15.79 -7.61 -25.74
CA GLY A 74 -16.75 -8.38 -26.51
C GLY A 74 -16.91 -7.86 -27.94
N LEU A 75 -16.91 -6.53 -28.13
CA LEU A 75 -16.99 -5.90 -29.44
C LEU A 75 -15.74 -6.18 -30.29
N ALA A 76 -14.54 -6.03 -29.72
CA ALA A 76 -13.28 -6.30 -30.43
C ALA A 76 -13.17 -7.76 -30.87
N LEU A 77 -13.60 -8.70 -30.02
CA LEU A 77 -13.70 -10.11 -30.37
C LEU A 77 -14.73 -10.34 -31.48
N SER A 78 -15.91 -9.74 -31.37
CA SER A 78 -16.95 -9.86 -32.39
C SER A 78 -16.48 -9.35 -33.75
N LEU A 79 -15.87 -8.17 -33.79
CA LEU A 79 -15.30 -7.58 -35.01
C LEU A 79 -14.19 -8.44 -35.61
N THR A 80 -13.31 -9.01 -34.78
CA THR A 80 -12.23 -9.88 -35.24
C THR A 80 -12.77 -11.23 -35.73
N SER A 81 -13.82 -11.75 -35.10
CA SER A 81 -14.50 -12.98 -35.55
C SER A 81 -15.24 -12.80 -36.87
N LEU A 82 -15.63 -11.58 -37.27
CA LEU A 82 -16.17 -11.34 -38.60
C LEU A 82 -15.17 -11.69 -39.72
N LEU A 83 -13.86 -11.68 -39.45
CA LEU A 83 -12.83 -12.16 -40.37
C LEU A 83 -13.01 -13.63 -40.75
N ILE A 84 -13.61 -14.45 -39.88
CA ILE A 84 -13.93 -15.86 -40.17
C ILE A 84 -14.93 -15.97 -41.32
N PHE A 85 -15.87 -15.03 -41.43
CA PHE A 85 -16.91 -15.04 -42.46
C PHE A 85 -16.45 -14.39 -43.78
N TRP A 86 -15.24 -13.84 -43.84
CA TRP A 86 -14.65 -13.30 -45.06
C TRP A 86 -14.25 -14.44 -46.01
N LYS A 87 -15.26 -15.06 -46.62
CA LYS A 87 -15.17 -16.30 -47.42
C LYS A 87 -14.56 -16.12 -48.81
N GLY A 88 -14.00 -14.94 -49.10
CA GLY A 88 -13.80 -14.45 -50.46
C GLY A 88 -12.41 -14.61 -51.10
N SER A 89 -11.38 -15.14 -50.45
CA SER A 89 -10.06 -15.19 -51.12
C SER A 89 -9.19 -16.44 -50.95
N TYR A 90 -9.13 -17.13 -49.80
CA TYR A 90 -8.31 -18.35 -49.67
C TYR A 90 -8.91 -19.30 -48.61
N GLN A 91 -9.02 -20.60 -48.91
CA GLN A 91 -9.58 -21.60 -47.99
C GLN A 91 -8.79 -21.75 -46.67
N ASP A 92 -7.58 -21.18 -46.58
CA ASP A 92 -6.74 -21.28 -45.39
C ASP A 92 -6.98 -20.20 -44.33
N PHE A 93 -7.71 -19.11 -44.63
CA PHE A 93 -7.92 -18.01 -43.68
C PHE A 93 -8.65 -18.44 -42.40
N ALA A 94 -9.53 -19.43 -42.47
CA ALA A 94 -10.28 -19.91 -41.30
C ALA A 94 -9.35 -20.55 -40.25
N GLN A 95 -8.35 -21.33 -40.69
CA GLN A 95 -7.39 -21.96 -39.78
C GLN A 95 -6.44 -20.93 -39.14
N TYR A 96 -6.12 -19.85 -39.86
CA TYR A 96 -5.24 -18.81 -39.34
C TYR A 96 -5.97 -17.72 -38.54
N SER A 97 -7.28 -17.53 -38.70
CA SER A 97 -8.09 -16.54 -37.97
C SER A 97 -8.02 -16.69 -36.44
N ILE A 98 -7.72 -17.89 -35.94
CA ILE A 98 -7.47 -18.16 -34.51
C ILE A 98 -6.35 -17.25 -33.97
N TRP A 99 -5.31 -16.96 -34.76
CA TRP A 99 -4.20 -16.10 -34.33
C TRP A 99 -4.62 -14.66 -34.14
N ALA A 100 -5.52 -14.14 -34.98
CA ALA A 100 -6.07 -12.80 -34.80
C ALA A 100 -6.93 -12.72 -33.53
N ILE A 101 -7.79 -13.71 -33.29
CA ILE A 101 -8.64 -13.78 -32.09
C ILE A 101 -7.80 -13.90 -30.83
N LEU A 102 -6.81 -14.80 -30.82
CA LEU A 102 -5.88 -14.97 -29.70
C LEU A 102 -5.09 -13.68 -29.44
N THR A 103 -4.76 -12.93 -30.48
CA THR A 103 -4.10 -11.63 -30.34
C THR A 103 -4.98 -10.63 -29.59
N VAL A 104 -6.26 -10.51 -29.95
CA VAL A 104 -7.21 -9.64 -29.22
C VAL A 104 -7.31 -10.06 -27.76
N ILE A 105 -7.51 -11.35 -27.48
CA ILE A 105 -7.67 -11.86 -26.10
C ILE A 105 -6.46 -11.51 -25.23
N VAL A 106 -5.25 -11.64 -25.78
CA VAL A 106 -4.02 -11.52 -24.99
C VAL A 106 -3.50 -10.08 -24.94
N MET A 107 -3.73 -9.27 -25.98
CA MET A 107 -3.25 -7.89 -26.04
C MET A 107 -4.20 -6.89 -25.38
N PHE A 108 -5.50 -7.13 -25.47
CA PHE A 108 -6.49 -6.14 -25.08
C PHE A 108 -6.52 -6.03 -23.55
N GLU A 109 -6.12 -4.86 -23.06
CA GLU A 109 -5.97 -4.55 -21.64
C GLU A 109 -6.83 -3.37 -21.24
N PHE A 110 -6.99 -3.17 -19.92
CA PHE A 110 -7.88 -2.15 -19.38
C PHE A 110 -7.52 -0.73 -19.83
N SER A 111 -6.22 -0.42 -19.92
CA SER A 111 -5.74 0.88 -20.41
C SER A 111 -5.17 0.80 -21.83
N ILE A 112 -5.20 1.93 -22.51
CA ILE A 112 -4.64 2.08 -23.86
C ILE A 112 -3.13 1.84 -23.83
N GLY A 113 -2.40 2.44 -22.88
CA GLY A 113 -0.95 2.23 -22.74
C GLY A 113 -0.57 0.77 -22.53
N ALA A 114 -1.31 0.03 -21.69
CA ALA A 114 -1.07 -1.40 -21.46
C ALA A 114 -1.30 -2.22 -22.74
N THR A 115 -2.33 -1.89 -23.50
CA THR A 115 -2.62 -2.54 -24.79
C THR A 115 -1.51 -2.26 -25.81
N PHE A 116 -0.99 -1.03 -25.87
CA PHE A 116 0.11 -0.65 -26.76
C PHE A 116 1.39 -1.43 -26.44
N ILE A 117 1.84 -1.43 -25.18
CA ILE A 117 3.09 -2.11 -24.81
C ILE A 117 2.98 -3.64 -24.98
N LYS A 118 1.83 -4.24 -24.65
CA LYS A 118 1.60 -5.67 -24.93
C LYS A 118 1.58 -5.95 -26.42
N GLY A 119 0.95 -5.08 -27.22
CA GLY A 119 0.94 -5.21 -28.68
C GLY A 119 2.32 -5.10 -29.31
N PHE A 120 3.10 -4.11 -28.88
CA PHE A 120 4.47 -3.94 -29.31
C PHE A 120 5.32 -5.16 -28.94
N ASN A 121 5.26 -5.61 -27.69
CA ASN A 121 5.96 -6.80 -27.22
C ASN A 121 5.53 -8.09 -27.95
N ARG A 122 4.24 -8.21 -28.32
CA ARG A 122 3.73 -9.32 -29.15
C ARG A 122 4.37 -9.28 -30.53
N GLY A 123 4.29 -8.14 -31.21
CA GLY A 123 4.82 -7.95 -32.55
C GLY A 123 6.33 -8.21 -32.60
N LEU A 124 7.08 -7.59 -31.69
CA LEU A 124 8.53 -7.77 -31.59
C LEU A 124 8.90 -9.22 -31.27
N GLY A 125 8.23 -9.84 -30.31
CA GLY A 125 8.47 -11.25 -29.94
C GLY A 125 8.20 -12.21 -31.10
N THR A 126 7.10 -12.03 -31.84
CA THR A 126 6.78 -12.86 -33.01
C THR A 126 7.76 -12.62 -34.16
N LEU A 127 8.15 -11.37 -34.43
CA LEU A 127 9.10 -11.05 -35.50
C LEU A 127 10.48 -11.64 -35.22
N CYS A 128 11.02 -11.45 -34.02
CA CYS A 128 12.29 -12.06 -33.61
C CYS A 128 12.23 -13.59 -33.65
N ALA A 129 11.13 -14.19 -33.22
CA ALA A 129 10.93 -15.64 -33.28
C ALA A 129 10.88 -16.14 -34.72
N GLY A 130 10.21 -15.41 -35.62
CA GLY A 130 10.11 -15.74 -37.05
C GLY A 130 11.48 -15.72 -37.74
N ILE A 131 12.27 -14.68 -37.52
CA ILE A 131 13.62 -14.56 -38.07
C ILE A 131 14.51 -15.69 -37.56
N LEU A 132 14.51 -15.93 -36.24
CA LEU A 132 15.35 -16.97 -35.64
C LEU A 132 14.92 -18.38 -36.11
N ALA A 133 13.61 -18.64 -36.20
CA ALA A 133 13.09 -19.90 -36.71
C ALA A 133 13.49 -20.14 -38.17
N PHE A 134 13.48 -19.11 -39.01
CA PHE A 134 13.97 -19.20 -40.38
C PHE A 134 15.46 -19.58 -40.43
N CYS A 135 16.30 -18.92 -39.64
CA CYS A 135 17.74 -19.25 -39.59
C CYS A 135 18.00 -20.70 -39.15
N PHE A 136 17.30 -21.18 -38.12
CA PHE A 136 17.48 -22.57 -37.66
C PHE A 136 16.84 -23.60 -38.58
N ALA A 137 15.78 -23.25 -39.32
CA ALA A 137 15.20 -24.12 -40.34
C ALA A 137 16.16 -24.34 -41.51
N GLU A 138 16.80 -23.27 -42.02
CA GLU A 138 17.83 -23.40 -43.05
C GLU A 138 19.02 -24.23 -42.55
N LEU A 139 19.43 -24.02 -41.29
CA LEU A 139 20.49 -24.80 -40.67
C LEU A 139 20.12 -26.30 -40.54
N SER A 140 18.86 -26.62 -40.21
CA SER A 140 18.41 -27.99 -40.06
C SER A 140 18.32 -28.72 -41.41
N VAL A 141 17.94 -28.02 -42.47
CA VAL A 141 17.95 -28.56 -43.85
C VAL A 141 19.38 -28.88 -44.30
N VAL A 142 20.35 -27.99 -44.03
CA VAL A 142 21.77 -28.22 -44.34
C VAL A 142 22.33 -29.41 -43.54
N ALA A 143 21.86 -29.62 -42.31
CA ALA A 143 22.27 -30.74 -41.46
C ALA A 143 21.76 -32.11 -41.92
N GLY A 144 20.82 -32.16 -42.86
CA GLY A 144 20.33 -33.39 -43.50
C GLY A 144 19.85 -34.45 -42.49
N LYS A 145 20.62 -35.52 -42.29
CA LYS A 145 20.25 -36.63 -41.38
C LYS A 145 20.13 -36.21 -39.91
N PHE A 146 20.71 -35.08 -39.52
CA PHE A 146 20.64 -34.55 -38.17
C PHE A 146 19.61 -33.43 -38.00
N GLU A 147 18.70 -33.25 -38.98
CA GLU A 147 17.64 -32.21 -38.96
C GLU A 147 16.87 -32.19 -37.63
N GLU A 148 16.35 -33.35 -37.18
CA GLU A 148 15.58 -33.46 -35.94
C GLU A 148 16.41 -33.07 -34.70
N VAL A 149 17.69 -33.45 -34.67
CA VAL A 149 18.60 -33.15 -33.56
C VAL A 149 18.87 -31.65 -33.49
N VAL A 150 19.10 -31.00 -34.64
CA VAL A 150 19.30 -29.55 -34.73
C VAL A 150 18.05 -28.81 -34.25
N ILE A 151 16.85 -29.26 -34.64
CA ILE A 151 15.59 -28.66 -34.17
C ILE A 151 15.48 -28.75 -32.65
N VAL A 152 15.70 -29.93 -32.06
CA VAL A 152 15.59 -30.12 -30.60
C VAL A 152 16.61 -29.26 -29.84
N ILE A 153 17.87 -29.24 -30.29
CA ILE A 153 18.92 -28.40 -29.67
C ILE A 153 18.56 -26.91 -29.78
N SER A 154 18.01 -26.47 -30.91
CA SER A 154 17.62 -25.07 -31.11
C SER A 154 16.49 -24.64 -30.18
N ILE A 155 15.51 -25.51 -29.94
CA ILE A 155 14.40 -25.26 -29.00
C ILE A 155 14.94 -25.17 -27.58
N PHE A 156 15.84 -26.08 -27.20
CA PHE A 156 16.48 -26.04 -25.89
C PHE A 156 17.27 -24.75 -25.69
N LEU A 157 18.13 -24.37 -26.64
CA LEU A 157 18.96 -23.17 -26.55
C LEU A 157 18.10 -21.90 -26.49
N THR A 158 17.11 -21.78 -27.36
CA THR A 158 16.21 -20.62 -27.40
C THR A 158 15.40 -20.51 -26.11
N GLY A 159 14.86 -21.63 -25.62
CA GLY A 159 14.12 -21.69 -24.35
C GLY A 159 14.98 -21.34 -23.15
N PHE A 160 16.22 -21.86 -23.09
CA PHE A 160 17.18 -21.56 -22.04
C PHE A 160 17.57 -20.08 -22.03
N CYS A 161 18.01 -19.54 -23.17
CA CYS A 161 18.42 -18.14 -23.29
C CYS A 161 17.27 -17.18 -22.96
N ALA A 162 16.07 -17.41 -23.51
CA ALA A 162 14.91 -16.57 -23.21
C ALA A 162 14.50 -16.64 -21.74
N SER A 163 14.53 -17.83 -21.12
CA SER A 163 14.19 -17.99 -19.70
C SER A 163 15.23 -17.35 -18.79
N TYR A 164 16.52 -17.43 -19.14
CA TYR A 164 17.60 -16.80 -18.39
C TYR A 164 17.56 -15.27 -18.50
N LEU A 165 17.44 -14.73 -19.72
CA LEU A 165 17.35 -13.27 -19.95
C LEU A 165 16.12 -12.66 -19.27
N LYS A 166 15.01 -13.40 -19.21
CA LYS A 166 13.79 -12.98 -18.52
C LYS A 166 14.00 -12.74 -17.01
N LEU A 167 14.93 -13.44 -16.35
CA LEU A 167 15.20 -13.28 -14.92
C LEU A 167 15.96 -11.99 -14.59
N TYR A 168 16.51 -11.31 -15.60
CA TYR A 168 17.23 -10.07 -15.40
C TYR A 168 16.26 -8.93 -15.06
N PRO A 169 16.45 -8.18 -13.96
CA PRO A 169 15.49 -7.16 -13.49
C PRO A 169 15.11 -6.12 -14.54
N THR A 170 16.06 -5.68 -15.38
CA THR A 170 15.84 -4.70 -16.45
C THR A 170 14.92 -5.23 -17.56
N MET A 171 14.79 -6.56 -17.69
CA MET A 171 13.94 -7.20 -18.70
C MET A 171 12.50 -7.44 -18.22
N LYS A 172 12.17 -7.09 -16.97
CA LYS A 172 10.82 -7.25 -16.38
C LYS A 172 9.69 -6.66 -17.26
N PRO A 173 9.83 -5.47 -17.89
CA PRO A 173 8.79 -4.94 -18.78
C PRO A 173 8.54 -5.79 -20.03
N TYR A 174 9.53 -6.60 -20.44
CA TYR A 174 9.51 -7.44 -21.64
C TYR A 174 9.13 -8.89 -21.35
N GLU A 175 8.78 -9.24 -20.12
CA GLU A 175 8.44 -10.62 -19.73
C GLU A 175 7.39 -11.24 -20.66
N TYR A 176 6.35 -10.46 -21.01
CA TYR A 176 5.34 -10.89 -21.96
C TYR A 176 5.92 -11.19 -23.34
N GLY A 177 6.79 -10.32 -23.85
CA GLY A 177 7.48 -10.50 -25.13
C GLY A 177 8.31 -11.79 -25.18
N PHE A 178 9.06 -12.10 -24.12
CA PHE A 178 9.82 -13.36 -24.02
C PHE A 178 8.91 -14.61 -24.05
N ARG A 179 7.78 -14.57 -23.33
CA ARG A 179 6.81 -15.68 -23.36
C ARG A 179 6.24 -15.88 -24.77
N VAL A 180 5.90 -14.80 -25.46
CA VAL A 180 5.39 -14.83 -26.84
C VAL A 180 6.47 -15.33 -27.80
N PHE A 181 7.70 -14.86 -27.65
CA PHE A 181 8.85 -15.25 -28.46
C PHE A 181 9.09 -16.76 -28.41
N VAL A 182 9.24 -17.33 -27.21
CA VAL A 182 9.47 -18.78 -27.03
C VAL A 182 8.30 -19.59 -27.59
N LEU A 183 7.06 -19.21 -27.25
CA LEU A 183 5.88 -19.90 -27.73
C LEU A 183 5.78 -19.87 -29.26
N THR A 184 6.04 -18.70 -29.87
CA THR A 184 5.99 -18.55 -31.33
C THR A 184 7.10 -19.38 -31.99
N TYR A 185 8.31 -19.32 -31.47
CA TYR A 185 9.47 -20.07 -31.98
C TYR A 185 9.20 -21.57 -31.96
N CYS A 186 8.77 -22.13 -30.82
CA CYS A 186 8.45 -23.55 -30.70
C CYS A 186 7.37 -23.98 -31.70
N ILE A 187 6.31 -23.18 -31.84
CA ILE A 187 5.22 -23.50 -32.77
C ILE A 187 5.72 -23.42 -34.22
N LEU A 188 6.55 -22.44 -34.59
CA LEU A 188 7.10 -22.33 -35.94
C LEU A 188 8.05 -23.48 -36.27
N MET A 189 8.93 -23.87 -35.35
CA MET A 189 9.84 -25.00 -35.55
C MET A 189 9.08 -26.32 -35.70
N VAL A 190 8.07 -26.58 -34.86
CA VAL A 190 7.27 -27.82 -34.93
C VAL A 190 6.33 -27.85 -36.14
N ALA A 191 5.64 -26.74 -36.43
CA ALA A 191 4.72 -26.67 -37.56
C ALA A 191 5.47 -26.65 -38.90
N GLY A 192 6.56 -25.88 -38.99
CA GLY A 192 7.34 -25.76 -40.20
C GLY A 192 8.08 -27.05 -40.57
N ASN A 193 8.46 -27.89 -39.60
CA ASN A 193 9.00 -29.23 -39.90
C ASN A 193 7.97 -30.11 -40.64
N ARG A 194 6.66 -29.91 -40.41
CA ARG A 194 5.60 -30.68 -41.06
C ARG A 194 5.22 -30.15 -42.44
N THR A 195 5.19 -28.82 -42.61
CA THR A 195 4.69 -28.18 -43.84
C THR A 195 5.80 -27.68 -44.77
N ARG A 196 7.06 -27.59 -44.30
CA ARG A 196 8.24 -27.04 -44.99
C ARG A 196 8.11 -25.62 -45.58
N GLU A 197 7.00 -24.94 -45.33
CA GLU A 197 6.70 -23.58 -45.78
C GLU A 197 6.81 -22.56 -44.65
N TYR A 198 8.04 -22.36 -44.12
CA TYR A 198 8.28 -21.47 -42.98
C TYR A 198 7.94 -20.01 -43.28
N SER A 199 8.34 -19.49 -44.44
CA SER A 199 8.18 -18.08 -44.79
C SER A 199 6.72 -17.65 -44.91
N GLN A 200 5.88 -18.47 -45.54
CA GLN A 200 4.44 -18.19 -45.66
C GLN A 200 3.74 -18.29 -44.31
N ALA A 201 4.12 -19.27 -43.46
CA ALA A 201 3.56 -19.40 -42.12
C ALA A 201 3.89 -18.19 -41.21
N VAL A 202 5.11 -17.65 -41.31
CA VAL A 202 5.54 -16.46 -40.57
C VAL A 202 4.81 -15.21 -41.06
N LEU A 203 4.78 -14.98 -42.38
CA LEU A 203 4.15 -13.80 -42.97
C LEU A 203 2.65 -13.76 -42.65
N THR A 204 1.94 -14.87 -42.83
CA THR A 204 0.50 -14.97 -42.53
C THR A 204 0.21 -14.68 -41.06
N ARG A 205 1.05 -15.15 -40.13
CA ARG A 205 0.91 -14.83 -38.70
C ARG A 205 1.14 -13.36 -38.40
N LEU A 206 2.17 -12.75 -38.98
CA LEU A 206 2.44 -11.33 -38.76
C LEU A 206 1.28 -10.46 -39.26
N VAL A 207 0.71 -10.77 -40.43
CA VAL A 207 -0.45 -10.05 -40.98
C VAL A 207 -1.68 -10.19 -40.07
N LEU A 208 -1.95 -11.39 -39.55
CA LEU A 208 -3.12 -11.63 -38.68
C LEU A 208 -2.96 -11.04 -37.28
N ILE A 209 -1.75 -11.03 -36.74
CA ILE A 209 -1.43 -10.31 -35.50
C ILE A 209 -1.60 -8.81 -35.73
N ALA A 210 -1.12 -8.27 -36.85
CA ALA A 210 -1.31 -6.86 -37.20
C ALA A 210 -2.80 -6.50 -37.35
N ALA A 211 -3.60 -7.38 -37.98
CA ALA A 211 -5.05 -7.21 -38.09
C ALA A 211 -5.74 -7.22 -36.72
N GLY A 212 -5.46 -8.21 -35.87
CA GLY A 212 -6.03 -8.30 -34.51
C GLY A 212 -5.60 -7.14 -33.61
N ALA A 213 -4.34 -6.71 -33.71
CA ALA A 213 -3.81 -5.53 -33.02
C ALA A 213 -4.51 -4.25 -33.50
N GLY A 214 -4.71 -4.10 -34.82
CA GLY A 214 -5.42 -2.97 -35.41
C GLY A 214 -6.85 -2.85 -34.89
N VAL A 215 -7.63 -3.93 -34.94
CA VAL A 215 -9.00 -3.95 -34.40
C VAL A 215 -9.01 -3.60 -32.91
N THR A 216 -8.10 -4.19 -32.14
CA THR A 216 -7.95 -3.93 -30.70
C THR A 216 -7.69 -2.46 -30.41
N LEU A 217 -6.74 -1.84 -31.11
CA LEU A 217 -6.40 -0.42 -30.93
C LEU A 217 -7.54 0.50 -31.35
N VAL A 218 -8.18 0.22 -32.49
CA VAL A 218 -9.33 1.01 -32.96
C VAL A 218 -10.46 1.00 -31.94
N VAL A 219 -10.84 -0.18 -31.43
CA VAL A 219 -11.90 -0.28 -30.42
C VAL A 219 -11.49 0.43 -29.12
N ASN A 220 -10.25 0.28 -28.67
CA ASN A 220 -9.79 0.89 -27.42
C ASN A 220 -9.69 2.43 -27.47
N ILE A 221 -9.26 2.98 -28.61
CA ILE A 221 -9.08 4.42 -28.78
C ILE A 221 -10.41 5.11 -29.12
N CYS A 222 -11.24 4.53 -29.99
CA CYS A 222 -12.45 5.18 -30.48
C CYS A 222 -13.64 5.08 -29.51
N ILE A 223 -13.71 4.04 -28.68
CA ILE A 223 -14.81 3.85 -27.74
C ILE A 223 -14.31 4.16 -26.34
N PHE A 224 -14.79 5.24 -25.70
CA PHE A 224 -14.51 5.62 -24.30
C PHE A 224 -13.06 5.38 -23.81
N PRO A 225 -12.05 6.08 -24.34
CA PRO A 225 -10.65 5.77 -24.09
C PRO A 225 -10.30 5.78 -22.58
N PHE A 226 -9.57 4.76 -22.12
CA PHE A 226 -9.07 4.65 -20.74
C PHE A 226 -7.57 4.89 -20.71
N TRP A 227 -7.18 6.01 -20.10
CA TRP A 227 -5.79 6.45 -20.00
C TRP A 227 -5.17 6.07 -18.66
N ALA A 228 -4.02 5.41 -18.70
CA ALA A 228 -3.21 5.07 -17.54
C ALA A 228 -2.63 6.34 -16.90
N GLY A 229 -2.22 7.33 -17.70
CA GLY A 229 -1.72 8.60 -17.19
C GLY A 229 -2.76 9.36 -16.35
N GLU A 230 -4.00 9.43 -16.82
CA GLU A 230 -5.09 10.04 -16.04
C GLU A 230 -5.40 9.26 -14.75
N SER A 231 -5.30 7.92 -14.81
CA SER A 231 -5.48 7.06 -13.64
C SER A 231 -4.37 7.27 -12.61
N LEU A 232 -3.11 7.40 -13.06
CA LEU A 232 -1.96 7.75 -12.21
C LEU A 232 -2.17 9.11 -11.55
N HIS A 233 -2.57 10.13 -12.32
CA HIS A 233 -2.85 11.44 -11.77
C HIS A 233 -3.94 11.38 -10.67
N LYS A 234 -5.08 10.73 -10.95
CA LYS A 234 -6.15 10.55 -9.96
C LYS A 234 -5.70 9.77 -8.73
N LEU A 235 -4.84 8.77 -8.89
CA LEU A 235 -4.27 7.99 -7.80
C LEU A 235 -3.39 8.86 -6.89
N VAL A 236 -2.48 9.67 -7.46
CA VAL A 236 -1.63 10.58 -6.67
C VAL A 236 -2.48 11.62 -5.93
N VAL A 237 -3.48 12.22 -6.58
CA VAL A 237 -4.42 13.16 -5.94
C VAL A 237 -5.16 12.49 -4.77
N LYS A 238 -5.62 11.25 -4.98
CA LYS A 238 -6.27 10.47 -3.93
C LYS A 238 -5.31 10.23 -2.75
N ASN A 239 -4.04 9.90 -3.01
CA ASN A 239 -3.05 9.69 -1.96
C ASN A 239 -2.86 10.92 -1.06
N PHE A 240 -2.86 12.14 -1.64
CA PHE A 240 -2.84 13.38 -0.85
C PHE A 240 -4.05 13.52 0.07
N LYS A 241 -5.27 13.29 -0.47
CA LYS A 241 -6.53 13.42 0.27
C LYS A 241 -6.66 12.36 1.37
N ASP A 242 -6.26 11.12 1.09
CA ASP A 242 -6.29 10.01 2.04
C ASP A 242 -5.28 10.25 3.17
N LEU A 243 -4.06 10.69 2.85
CA LEU A 243 -3.06 11.00 3.87
C LEU A 243 -3.50 12.15 4.78
N ALA A 244 -4.09 13.21 4.22
CA ALA A 244 -4.61 14.33 5.01
C ALA A 244 -5.69 13.88 6.00
N THR A 245 -6.59 13.01 5.55
CA THR A 245 -7.67 12.46 6.37
C THR A 245 -7.11 11.53 7.46
N SER A 246 -6.12 10.70 7.13
CA SER A 246 -5.44 9.86 8.12
C SER A 246 -4.69 10.67 9.17
N LEU A 247 -4.03 11.78 8.81
CA LEU A 247 -3.31 12.63 9.76
C LEU A 247 -4.26 13.23 10.80
N GLU A 248 -5.32 13.91 10.35
CA GLU A 248 -6.34 14.47 11.26
C GLU A 248 -7.01 13.37 12.09
N GLY A 249 -7.31 12.23 11.47
CA GLY A 249 -7.87 11.08 12.16
C GLY A 249 -6.97 10.54 13.26
N CYS A 250 -5.65 10.44 13.01
CA CYS A 250 -4.68 9.99 14.00
C CYS A 250 -4.59 10.97 15.17
N VAL A 251 -4.49 12.27 14.91
CA VAL A 251 -4.43 13.29 15.98
C VAL A 251 -5.72 13.31 16.79
N ASN A 252 -6.88 13.30 16.13
CA ASN A 252 -8.17 13.27 16.80
C ASN A 252 -8.38 11.97 17.59
N GLY A 253 -7.98 10.82 17.04
CA GLY A 253 -8.02 9.53 17.72
C GLY A 253 -7.14 9.53 18.97
N TYR A 254 -5.90 10.00 18.83
CA TYR A 254 -4.97 10.11 19.96
C TYR A 254 -5.49 11.01 21.09
N LEU A 255 -6.20 12.10 20.78
CA LEU A 255 -6.77 12.99 21.80
C LEU A 255 -8.10 12.48 22.38
N LYS A 256 -8.90 11.74 21.61
CA LYS A 256 -10.20 11.19 22.04
C LYS A 256 -10.11 9.86 22.75
N CYS A 257 -9.00 9.12 22.64
CA CYS A 257 -8.78 7.85 23.31
C CYS A 257 -8.72 8.02 24.84
N VAL A 258 -9.88 8.28 25.44
CA VAL A 258 -10.15 8.10 26.86
C VAL A 258 -10.18 6.58 27.06
N GLU A 259 -9.11 6.05 27.65
CA GLU A 259 -9.05 4.70 28.19
C GLU A 259 -9.36 3.58 27.17
N TYR A 260 -8.35 3.16 26.39
CA TYR A 260 -8.32 1.75 26.01
C TYR A 260 -8.21 0.95 27.31
N GLU A 261 -9.33 0.45 27.81
CA GLU A 261 -9.35 -0.62 28.81
C GLU A 261 -8.36 -1.66 28.31
N ARG A 262 -7.23 -1.86 29.02
CA ARG A 262 -6.09 -2.68 28.56
C ARG A 262 -6.62 -4.01 28.03
N ILE A 263 -6.79 -4.12 26.71
CA ILE A 263 -7.16 -5.39 26.09
C ILE A 263 -5.83 -6.16 26.05
N PRO A 264 -5.67 -7.21 26.86
CA PRO A 264 -4.46 -8.01 26.84
C PRO A 264 -4.30 -8.58 25.43
N SER A 265 -3.05 -8.68 24.98
CA SER A 265 -2.51 -9.05 23.65
C SER A 265 -2.99 -10.38 23.02
N LYS A 266 -4.17 -10.89 23.36
CA LYS A 266 -4.80 -12.06 22.73
C LYS A 266 -5.57 -11.76 21.44
N ILE A 267 -5.56 -10.52 20.96
CA ILE A 267 -6.26 -10.17 19.71
C ILE A 267 -5.31 -9.45 18.75
N LEU A 268 -4.32 -10.17 18.23
CA LEU A 268 -3.62 -9.80 16.98
C LEU A 268 -4.57 -9.80 15.76
N THR A 269 -5.85 -10.10 15.99
CA THR A 269 -6.99 -9.97 15.08
C THR A 269 -7.93 -8.83 15.49
N TYR A 270 -7.51 -7.84 16.28
CA TYR A 270 -8.32 -6.64 16.44
C TYR A 270 -8.40 -6.01 15.06
N GLN A 271 -9.62 -5.69 14.69
CA GLN A 271 -10.15 -5.56 13.36
C GLN A 271 -9.68 -4.25 12.71
N ALA A 272 -8.37 -4.00 12.68
CA ALA A 272 -7.75 -2.84 12.04
C ALA A 272 -8.04 -2.79 10.53
N ALA A 273 -8.46 -3.91 9.93
CA ALA A 273 -8.91 -3.96 8.54
C ALA A 273 -10.17 -3.12 8.27
N ASP A 274 -11.03 -2.90 9.26
CA ASP A 274 -12.27 -2.12 9.10
C ASP A 274 -12.16 -0.68 9.65
N ASP A 275 -11.01 -0.28 10.22
CA ASP A 275 -10.79 1.11 10.62
C ASP A 275 -10.59 1.98 9.36
N PRO A 276 -11.46 2.98 9.11
CA PRO A 276 -11.29 3.91 8.00
C PRO A 276 -9.91 4.58 7.98
N LEU A 277 -9.31 4.83 9.15
CA LEU A 277 -8.00 5.49 9.26
C LEU A 277 -6.86 4.61 8.76
N TYR A 278 -6.89 3.32 9.13
CA TYR A 278 -5.92 2.32 8.68
C TYR A 278 -5.95 2.16 7.16
N ASN A 279 -7.15 2.08 6.58
CA ASN A 279 -7.34 1.89 5.15
C ASN A 279 -6.80 3.07 4.32
N CYS A 280 -6.96 4.31 4.81
CA CYS A 280 -6.50 5.51 4.12
C CYS A 280 -4.97 5.54 3.96
N TYR A 281 -4.17 5.51 5.04
CA TYR A 281 -2.70 5.58 4.89
C TYR A 281 -2.11 4.29 4.31
N ARG A 282 -2.74 3.12 4.55
CA ARG A 282 -2.29 1.84 3.96
C ARG A 282 -2.38 1.87 2.45
N SER A 283 -3.45 2.44 1.90
CA SER A 283 -3.61 2.56 0.45
C SER A 283 -2.48 3.38 -0.18
N VAL A 284 -2.06 4.46 0.49
CA VAL A 284 -0.93 5.29 0.07
C VAL A 284 0.39 4.52 0.14
N VAL A 285 0.64 3.76 1.20
CA VAL A 285 1.89 2.99 1.34
C VAL A 285 1.97 1.84 0.34
N GLN A 286 0.84 1.20 0.03
CA GLN A 286 0.76 0.06 -0.88
C GLN A 286 0.63 0.45 -2.36
N SER A 287 0.46 1.73 -2.70
CA SER A 287 0.26 2.19 -4.08
C SER A 287 1.48 2.05 -4.99
N THR A 288 2.67 1.76 -4.45
CA THR A 288 3.93 1.73 -5.24
C THR A 288 3.87 0.81 -6.46
N SER A 289 3.33 -0.41 -6.31
CA SER A 289 3.24 -1.35 -7.44
C SER A 289 2.23 -0.91 -8.50
N GLU A 290 1.14 -0.26 -8.08
CA GLU A 290 0.13 0.31 -8.98
C GLU A 290 0.69 1.53 -9.72
N GLU A 291 1.41 2.41 -9.02
CA GLU A 291 2.10 3.58 -9.57
C GLU A 291 3.13 3.19 -10.64
N ASP A 292 4.02 2.23 -10.35
CA ASP A 292 5.05 1.76 -11.28
C ASP A 292 4.42 1.15 -12.54
N THR A 293 3.32 0.41 -12.36
CA THR A 293 2.58 -0.21 -13.46
C THR A 293 1.90 0.84 -14.33
N LEU A 294 1.23 1.82 -13.72
CA LEU A 294 0.58 2.92 -14.43
C LEU A 294 1.58 3.85 -15.11
N LEU A 295 2.72 4.14 -14.48
CA LEU A 295 3.83 4.89 -15.07
C LEU A 295 4.34 4.17 -16.33
N GLY A 296 4.61 2.87 -16.21
CA GLY A 296 5.07 2.05 -17.33
C GLY A 296 4.09 2.06 -18.50
N PHE A 297 2.78 2.12 -18.25
CA PHE A 297 1.76 2.22 -19.30
C PHE A 297 1.63 3.65 -19.86
N ALA A 298 1.66 4.67 -19.01
CA ALA A 298 1.49 6.07 -19.39
C ALA A 298 2.57 6.57 -20.36
N THR A 299 3.80 6.04 -20.27
CA THR A 299 4.90 6.37 -21.19
C THR A 299 4.64 5.92 -22.63
N TRP A 300 3.79 4.91 -22.84
CA TRP A 300 3.43 4.41 -24.18
C TRP A 300 2.16 5.06 -24.75
N GLU A 301 1.51 5.94 -24.00
CA GLU A 301 0.26 6.55 -24.44
C GLU A 301 0.52 7.69 -25.43
N PRO A 302 -0.28 7.79 -26.51
CA PRO A 302 -0.25 8.99 -27.34
C PRO A 302 -0.68 10.22 -26.53
N PRO A 303 -0.30 11.43 -26.97
CA PRO A 303 -0.74 12.68 -26.35
C PRO A 303 -2.27 12.74 -26.27
N HIS A 304 -2.82 13.09 -25.10
CA HIS A 304 -4.26 13.05 -24.87
C HIS A 304 -4.72 14.05 -23.80
N GLY A 305 -5.93 14.58 -23.97
CA GLY A 305 -6.55 15.48 -23.01
C GLY A 305 -5.66 16.69 -22.66
N PRO A 306 -5.44 17.00 -21.37
CA PRO A 306 -4.53 18.08 -20.95
C PRO A 306 -3.05 17.69 -21.05
N TYR A 307 -2.73 16.41 -21.27
CA TYR A 307 -1.38 15.87 -21.25
C TYR A 307 -0.76 15.95 -22.64
N ARG A 308 0.29 16.75 -22.77
CA ARG A 308 1.03 16.94 -24.03
C ARG A 308 2.00 15.79 -24.30
N HIS A 309 2.69 15.85 -25.45
CA HIS A 309 3.76 14.91 -25.77
C HIS A 309 4.90 14.97 -24.75
N ASN A 310 5.48 13.81 -24.40
CA ASN A 310 6.54 13.66 -23.40
C ASN A 310 6.20 14.29 -22.04
N TYR A 311 5.01 13.95 -21.51
CA TYR A 311 4.58 14.42 -20.21
C TYR A 311 5.42 13.81 -19.06
N PRO A 312 5.74 14.56 -17.99
CA PRO A 312 6.69 14.12 -16.96
C PRO A 312 6.05 13.17 -15.93
N TRP A 313 5.63 11.98 -16.36
CA TRP A 313 4.99 10.98 -15.49
C TRP A 313 5.89 10.50 -14.34
N GLU A 314 7.22 10.47 -14.54
CA GLU A 314 8.18 10.13 -13.48
C GLU A 314 8.12 11.11 -12.30
N ASN A 315 7.87 12.39 -12.57
CA ASN A 315 7.71 13.40 -11.53
C ASN A 315 6.43 13.19 -10.70
N PHE A 316 5.37 12.60 -11.26
CA PHE A 316 4.19 12.20 -10.48
C PHE A 316 4.53 11.10 -9.47
N VAL A 317 5.30 10.09 -9.89
CA VAL A 317 5.76 9.03 -8.99
C VAL A 317 6.74 9.57 -7.95
N LYS A 318 7.60 10.53 -8.30
CA LYS A 318 8.48 11.22 -7.35
C LYS A 318 7.67 11.96 -6.27
N VAL A 319 6.65 12.72 -6.65
CA VAL A 319 5.73 13.39 -5.71
C VAL A 319 5.02 12.38 -4.84
N SER A 320 4.46 11.30 -5.43
CA SER A 320 3.83 10.24 -4.65
C SER A 320 4.82 9.57 -3.69
N GLY A 321 6.08 9.41 -4.08
CA GLY A 321 7.19 8.97 -3.22
C GLY A 321 7.35 9.85 -1.99
N ALA A 322 7.38 11.17 -2.15
CA ALA A 322 7.45 12.12 -1.03
C ALA A 322 6.22 12.02 -0.11
N VAL A 323 5.02 11.88 -0.68
CA VAL A 323 3.77 11.66 0.08
C VAL A 323 3.82 10.35 0.87
N LYS A 324 4.33 9.26 0.28
CA LYS A 324 4.55 7.97 0.96
C LYS A 324 5.51 8.09 2.13
N HIS A 325 6.59 8.87 1.98
CA HIS A 325 7.49 9.17 3.09
C HIS A 325 6.77 9.86 4.27
N CYS A 326 5.81 10.74 4.00
CA CYS A 326 4.95 11.31 5.04
C CYS A 326 3.96 10.28 5.61
N ALA A 327 3.45 9.37 4.79
CA ALA A 327 2.56 8.29 5.21
C ALA A 327 3.21 7.31 6.20
N PHE A 328 4.52 7.06 6.10
CA PHE A 328 5.23 6.26 7.12
C PHE A 328 5.19 6.91 8.51
N THR A 329 5.26 8.24 8.58
CA THR A 329 5.14 8.95 9.87
C THR A 329 3.71 8.84 10.41
N VAL A 330 2.70 8.96 9.54
CA VAL A 330 1.29 8.77 9.94
C VAL A 330 1.01 7.32 10.39
N MET A 331 1.62 6.34 9.75
CA MET A 331 1.57 4.94 10.21
C MET A 331 2.17 4.79 11.62
N ALA A 332 3.30 5.46 11.90
CA ALA A 332 3.89 5.46 13.22
C ALA A 332 3.00 6.17 14.26
N LEU A 333 2.38 7.30 13.90
CA LEU A 333 1.38 7.99 14.74
C LEU A 333 0.19 7.09 15.07
N HIS A 334 -0.31 6.34 14.08
CA HIS A 334 -1.36 5.35 14.31
C HIS A 334 -0.89 4.21 15.23
N GLY A 335 0.36 3.77 15.11
CA GLY A 335 1.00 2.84 16.05
C GLY A 335 0.99 3.34 17.50
N CYS A 336 1.18 4.64 17.73
CA CYS A 336 1.07 5.26 19.07
C CYS A 336 -0.36 5.25 19.62
N ILE A 337 -1.39 5.20 18.76
CA ILE A 337 -2.80 5.10 19.17
C ILE A 337 -3.11 3.67 19.62
N LEU A 338 -2.55 2.67 18.94
CA LEU A 338 -2.73 1.25 19.22
C LEU A 338 -1.76 0.68 20.28
N SER A 339 -0.85 1.50 20.81
CA SER A 339 0.15 1.09 21.80
C SER A 339 -0.50 0.69 23.12
N GLU A 340 -0.05 -0.42 23.71
CA GLU A 340 -0.45 -0.86 25.06
C GLU A 340 0.00 0.12 26.15
N ILE A 341 1.14 0.78 25.93
CA ILE A 341 1.69 1.81 26.83
C ILE A 341 1.45 3.16 26.17
N GLN A 342 0.46 3.90 26.66
CA GLN A 342 0.08 5.22 26.17
C GLN A 342 0.04 6.22 27.33
N ALA A 343 0.37 7.49 27.03
CA ALA A 343 0.26 8.56 28.00
C ALA A 343 -1.18 8.69 28.54
N PRO A 344 -1.37 8.94 29.84
CA PRO A 344 -2.69 9.19 30.42
C PRO A 344 -3.37 10.38 29.73
N ALA A 345 -4.70 10.34 29.66
CA ALA A 345 -5.50 11.35 28.94
C ALA A 345 -5.22 12.77 29.43
N ASP A 346 -5.06 12.95 30.75
CA ASP A 346 -4.76 14.26 31.35
C ASP A 346 -3.48 14.89 30.78
N ARG A 347 -2.42 14.08 30.63
CA ARG A 347 -1.15 14.55 30.05
C ARG A 347 -1.27 14.84 28.55
N ARG A 348 -2.10 14.09 27.82
CA ARG A 348 -2.39 14.36 26.39
C ARG A 348 -3.19 15.65 26.21
N HIS A 349 -4.19 15.89 27.06
CA HIS A 349 -5.03 17.09 27.00
C HIS A 349 -4.25 18.37 27.21
N VAL A 350 -3.16 18.34 27.99
CA VAL A 350 -2.24 19.47 28.16
C VAL A 350 -1.76 20.03 26.81
N PHE A 351 -1.52 19.18 25.81
CA PHE A 351 -1.00 19.55 24.48
C PHE A 351 -2.07 19.47 23.37
N SER A 352 -3.34 19.26 23.74
CA SER A 352 -4.42 18.98 22.77
C SER A 352 -4.57 20.04 21.69
N ASN A 353 -4.60 21.31 22.07
CA ASN A 353 -4.77 22.43 21.14
C ASN A 353 -3.64 22.48 20.10
N GLU A 354 -2.40 22.32 20.53
CA GLU A 354 -1.20 22.43 19.69
C GLU A 354 -1.07 21.20 18.78
N LEU A 355 -1.28 19.99 19.32
CA LEU A 355 -1.34 18.76 18.53
C LEU A 355 -2.41 18.85 17.45
N GLN A 356 -3.62 19.31 17.81
CA GLN A 356 -4.73 19.47 16.87
C GLN A 356 -4.44 20.55 15.82
N LYS A 357 -3.82 21.67 16.21
CA LYS A 357 -3.43 22.73 15.29
C LYS A 357 -2.40 22.25 14.27
N VAL A 358 -1.36 21.54 14.70
CA VAL A 358 -0.36 20.98 13.77
C VAL A 358 -0.98 19.93 12.83
N GLY A 359 -1.82 19.03 13.35
CA GLY A 359 -2.51 18.03 12.54
C GLY A 359 -3.45 18.64 11.48
N SER A 360 -4.23 19.66 11.86
CA SER A 360 -5.17 20.34 10.96
C SER A 360 -4.47 21.22 9.92
N GLU A 361 -3.47 22.00 10.29
CA GLU A 361 -2.69 22.79 9.32
C GLU A 361 -1.89 21.88 8.38
N GLY A 362 -1.28 20.80 8.88
CA GLY A 362 -0.61 19.80 8.03
C GLY A 362 -1.54 19.13 7.03
N ALA A 363 -2.75 18.76 7.46
CA ALA A 363 -3.76 18.17 6.57
C ALA A 363 -4.30 19.19 5.56
N LYS A 364 -4.43 20.46 5.94
CA LYS A 364 -4.82 21.55 5.05
C LYS A 364 -3.82 21.73 3.91
N VAL A 365 -2.51 21.73 4.20
CA VAL A 365 -1.46 21.79 3.17
C VAL A 365 -1.57 20.59 2.21
N LEU A 366 -1.71 19.36 2.72
CA LEU A 366 -1.88 18.18 1.87
C LEU A 366 -3.13 18.26 0.97
N ARG A 367 -4.26 18.74 1.50
CA ARG A 367 -5.49 18.92 0.72
C ARG A 367 -5.36 20.00 -0.34
N GLU A 368 -4.68 21.10 0.00
CA GLU A 368 -4.42 22.18 -0.94
C GLU A 368 -3.51 21.70 -2.08
N LEU A 369 -2.40 21.02 -1.77
CA LEU A 369 -1.53 20.39 -2.76
C LEU A 369 -2.30 19.38 -3.62
N GLY A 370 -3.11 18.52 -3.01
CA GLY A 370 -3.96 17.57 -3.72
C GLY A 370 -4.98 18.25 -4.65
N SER A 371 -5.62 19.34 -4.21
CA SER A 371 -6.56 20.10 -5.04
C SER A 371 -5.86 20.86 -6.16
N LYS A 372 -4.66 21.38 -5.94
CA LYS A 372 -3.86 22.07 -6.96
C LYS A 372 -3.33 21.09 -7.99
N LEU A 373 -2.91 19.91 -7.55
CA LEU A 373 -2.55 18.80 -8.44
C LEU A 373 -3.72 18.41 -9.33
N GLU A 374 -4.89 18.18 -8.73
CA GLU A 374 -6.13 17.80 -9.43
C GLU A 374 -6.53 18.79 -10.52
N LYS A 375 -6.32 20.09 -10.28
CA LYS A 375 -6.60 21.17 -11.23
C LYS A 375 -5.43 21.47 -12.18
N MET A 376 -4.25 20.87 -11.96
CA MET A 376 -2.99 21.18 -12.64
C MET A 376 -2.63 22.66 -12.58
N GLU A 377 -2.71 23.23 -11.38
CA GLU A 377 -2.38 24.62 -11.08
C GLU A 377 -1.08 24.71 -10.27
N LYS A 378 -0.27 25.74 -10.53
CA LYS A 378 0.89 26.06 -9.70
C LYS A 378 0.45 26.57 -8.32
N LEU A 379 1.38 26.55 -7.37
CA LEU A 379 1.20 27.18 -6.06
C LEU A 379 1.05 28.70 -6.23
N SER A 380 0.22 29.30 -5.39
CA SER A 380 0.11 30.75 -5.27
C SER A 380 1.41 31.34 -4.69
N PRO A 381 1.78 32.59 -5.05
CA PRO A 381 2.93 33.25 -4.44
C PRO A 381 2.68 33.44 -2.93
N GLY A 382 3.30 32.59 -2.13
CA GLY A 382 3.17 32.55 -0.67
C GLY A 382 3.72 31.24 -0.12
N ASP A 383 4.31 31.28 1.09
CA ASP A 383 4.79 30.07 1.75
C ASP A 383 3.61 29.29 2.36
N ILE A 384 3.18 28.24 1.65
CA ILE A 384 2.12 27.33 2.10
C ILE A 384 2.46 26.64 3.43
N LEU A 385 3.75 26.53 3.76
CA LEU A 385 4.20 25.87 4.99
C LEU A 385 4.24 26.82 6.19
N LYS A 386 4.06 28.13 5.99
CA LYS A 386 4.18 29.12 7.06
C LYS A 386 3.32 28.78 8.29
N ASN A 387 2.03 28.50 8.09
CA ASN A 387 1.10 28.24 9.18
C ASN A 387 1.41 26.93 9.92
N VAL A 388 1.84 25.89 9.19
CA VAL A 388 2.17 24.59 9.79
C VAL A 388 3.51 24.65 10.53
N HIS A 389 4.49 25.41 10.03
CA HIS A 389 5.74 25.70 10.75
C HIS A 389 5.47 26.49 12.03
N GLU A 390 4.62 27.52 11.97
CA GLU A 390 4.24 28.30 13.17
C GLU A 390 3.52 27.42 14.20
N ALA A 391 2.61 26.53 13.75
CA ALA A 391 1.95 25.59 14.63
C ALA A 391 2.93 24.59 15.26
N ALA A 392 3.92 24.10 14.50
CA ALA A 392 4.95 23.19 14.99
C ALA A 392 5.88 23.88 16.00
N GLU A 393 6.22 25.15 15.76
CA GLU A 393 7.00 25.95 16.70
C GLU A 393 6.23 26.17 18.01
N GLN A 394 4.94 26.50 17.95
CA GLN A 394 4.08 26.62 19.13
C GLN A 394 3.98 25.30 19.91
N LEU A 395 3.92 24.17 19.21
CA LEU A 395 3.97 22.85 19.84
C LEU A 395 5.31 22.62 20.55
N GLN A 396 6.43 22.93 19.90
CA GLN A 396 7.76 22.79 20.47
C GLN A 396 7.95 23.69 21.71
N GLN A 397 7.59 24.96 21.63
CA GLN A 397 7.65 25.90 22.75
C GLN A 397 6.82 25.41 23.95
N LYS A 398 5.65 24.81 23.69
CA LYS A 398 4.83 24.24 24.75
C LYS A 398 5.45 22.99 25.37
N ILE A 399 6.11 22.16 24.58
CA ILE A 399 6.89 21.01 25.06
C ILE A 399 8.02 21.48 25.97
N ASP A 400 8.76 22.51 25.56
CA ASP A 400 9.87 23.05 26.35
C ASP A 400 9.37 23.62 27.69
N HIS A 401 8.29 24.41 27.65
CA HIS A 401 7.67 25.00 28.83
C HIS A 401 7.06 23.95 29.78
N LYS A 402 6.52 22.85 29.23
CA LYS A 402 5.86 21.78 29.99
C LYS A 402 6.65 20.47 30.01
N SER A 403 7.98 20.57 29.89
CA SER A 403 8.90 19.42 29.87
C SER A 403 8.79 18.54 31.13
N TYR A 404 8.43 19.14 32.27
CA TYR A 404 8.14 18.44 33.52
C TYR A 404 6.97 17.43 33.42
N VAL A 405 6.10 17.53 32.40
CA VAL A 405 5.01 16.57 32.15
C VAL A 405 5.51 15.29 31.46
N LEU A 406 6.63 15.41 30.72
CA LEU A 406 7.23 14.33 29.93
C LEU A 406 8.29 13.54 30.72
N VAL A 407 8.83 14.11 31.80
CA VAL A 407 9.88 13.51 32.62
C VAL A 407 9.37 13.32 34.05
N ASN A 408 9.60 12.15 34.64
CA ASN A 408 9.27 11.94 36.05
C ASN A 408 10.25 12.73 36.93
N SER A 409 9.75 13.80 37.57
CA SER A 409 10.54 14.67 38.46
C SER A 409 11.05 13.96 39.71
N GLU A 410 10.42 12.86 40.12
CA GLU A 410 10.78 12.10 41.33
C GLU A 410 12.07 11.26 41.14
N GLY A 411 12.48 11.01 39.90
CA GLY A 411 13.68 10.24 39.56
C GLY A 411 14.93 11.08 39.28
N TRP A 412 14.89 12.40 39.51
CA TRP A 412 16.03 13.28 39.23
C TRP A 412 17.10 13.11 40.31
N GLU A 413 18.27 12.56 39.94
CA GLU A 413 19.44 12.40 40.83
C GLU A 413 19.94 13.73 41.42
N ILE A 414 19.54 14.88 40.86
CA ILE A 414 19.97 16.22 41.28
C ILE A 414 19.09 16.80 42.42
N GLY A 415 17.95 16.18 42.72
CA GLY A 415 16.92 16.74 43.62
C GLY A 415 16.71 16.00 44.94
N GLY A 416 17.49 14.97 45.26
CA GLY A 416 17.40 14.28 46.54
C GLY A 416 17.91 15.18 47.67
N ARG A 417 17.04 15.98 48.30
CA ARG A 417 17.34 16.56 49.61
C ARG A 417 17.58 15.38 50.58
N PRO A 418 18.70 15.33 51.31
CA PRO A 418 18.75 14.51 52.51
C PRO A 418 17.72 15.09 53.49
N MET A 419 16.74 14.27 53.82
CA MET A 419 15.81 14.50 54.91
C MET A 419 16.60 14.52 56.23
N GLU A 420 16.33 15.54 57.05
CA GLU A 420 16.61 15.67 58.48
C GLU A 420 17.83 14.89 59.02
N LEU A 421 18.95 15.61 59.22
CA LEU A 421 19.86 15.29 60.31
C LEU A 421 19.56 16.26 61.46
N ASP A 422 19.33 15.66 62.63
CA ASP A 422 19.02 16.29 63.91
C ASP A 422 19.88 17.53 64.21
N LEU A 423 19.24 18.53 64.78
CA LEU A 423 19.79 19.82 65.17
C LEU A 423 20.59 19.72 66.49
N GLU A 424 21.52 18.78 66.63
CA GLU A 424 22.30 18.68 67.89
C GLU A 424 23.83 18.48 67.73
N ASP A 425 24.36 18.29 66.52
CA ASP A 425 25.81 18.06 66.32
C ASP A 425 26.60 19.29 65.79
N LEU A 426 25.97 20.46 65.68
CA LEU A 426 26.60 21.66 65.09
C LEU A 426 27.15 22.70 66.10
N ILE A 427 27.35 22.33 67.37
CA ILE A 427 27.91 23.26 68.38
C ILE A 427 29.45 23.15 68.55
N ASN A 428 30.11 22.15 67.98
CA ASN A 428 31.57 22.00 68.15
C ASN A 428 32.35 22.06 66.83
N ALA A 429 32.31 23.19 66.12
CA ALA A 429 33.37 23.62 65.20
C ALA A 429 33.12 25.06 64.70
N ALA A 430 32.99 26.01 65.63
CA ALA A 430 33.16 27.42 65.30
C ALA A 430 34.62 27.78 65.58
N GLU A 431 35.44 27.78 64.54
CA GLU A 431 36.69 28.55 64.39
C GLU A 431 37.35 28.12 63.08
N ASP A 432 37.11 28.84 61.99
CA ASP A 432 38.18 29.59 61.31
C ASP A 432 37.59 30.45 60.17
N GLU A 433 38.02 31.70 60.10
CA GLU A 433 37.64 32.66 59.08
C GLU A 433 38.35 32.34 57.75
N ASN A 434 37.62 32.30 56.63
CA ASN A 434 38.03 33.06 55.45
C ASN A 434 36.96 33.16 54.35
N MET A 435 36.84 34.39 53.87
CA MET A 435 35.93 34.89 52.87
C MET A 435 36.25 34.38 51.45
N LYS A 436 35.26 33.86 50.72
CA LYS A 436 35.19 33.95 49.25
C LYS A 436 33.76 33.73 48.74
N LEU A 437 33.10 34.82 48.36
CA LEU A 437 31.92 34.79 47.49
C LEU A 437 32.32 34.17 46.14
N GLY A 438 31.65 33.08 45.78
CA GLY A 438 31.82 32.43 44.48
C GLY A 438 30.56 31.68 44.13
N SER A 439 29.62 32.35 43.48
CA SER A 439 28.52 31.70 42.76
C SER A 439 29.10 30.77 41.70
N LYS A 440 29.16 29.47 41.99
CA LYS A 440 29.50 28.44 41.01
C LYS A 440 28.29 27.54 40.78
N SER A 441 27.68 27.77 39.63
CA SER A 441 26.83 26.85 38.90
C SER A 441 27.49 25.46 38.84
N LEU A 442 26.88 24.45 39.46
CA LEU A 442 27.31 23.06 39.36
C LEU A 442 26.49 22.39 38.25
N SER A 443 27.09 22.33 37.06
CA SER A 443 26.62 21.48 35.96
C SER A 443 27.85 20.82 35.36
N GLU A 444 28.27 19.71 35.96
CA GLU A 444 29.27 18.83 35.35
C GLU A 444 29.00 17.39 35.80
N ALA A 445 28.42 16.59 34.89
CA ALA A 445 28.29 15.16 35.07
C ALA A 445 29.61 14.51 34.64
N VAL A 446 30.40 14.05 35.62
CA VAL A 446 31.63 13.31 35.39
C VAL A 446 31.25 11.85 35.06
N LEU A 447 31.53 11.41 33.84
CA LEU A 447 31.39 10.00 33.43
C LEU A 447 32.63 9.21 33.86
N GLU A 448 32.48 8.34 34.85
CA GLU A 448 33.51 7.38 35.24
C GLU A 448 33.44 6.14 34.32
N VAL A 449 34.30 6.09 33.30
CA VAL A 449 34.44 4.93 32.41
C VAL A 449 35.26 3.85 33.11
N ARG A 450 34.58 2.84 33.67
CA ARG A 450 35.25 1.64 34.21
C ARG A 450 35.37 0.56 33.15
N SER A 451 36.62 0.19 32.84
CA SER A 451 37.02 -0.81 31.86
C SER A 451 36.50 -2.23 32.18
N VAL A 452 35.95 -2.90 31.15
CA VAL A 452 35.45 -4.29 31.17
C VAL A 452 36.61 -5.29 31.19
N SER A 453 36.58 -6.28 32.09
CA SER A 453 37.43 -7.48 31.98
C SER A 453 36.69 -8.60 31.25
N VAL A 454 37.43 -9.27 30.34
CA VAL A 454 36.95 -10.36 29.49
C VAL A 454 36.96 -11.66 30.30
N GLY A 455 35.79 -12.28 30.45
CA GLY A 455 35.59 -13.59 31.07
C GLY A 455 34.88 -14.55 30.13
N THR A 456 35.53 -15.66 29.84
CA THR A 456 35.24 -16.69 28.83
C THR A 456 33.84 -17.32 28.94
N ALA A 457 33.19 -17.48 27.79
CA ALA A 457 31.91 -18.17 27.64
C ALA A 457 32.02 -19.69 27.84
N LEU A 458 31.05 -20.27 28.55
CA LEU A 458 30.67 -21.68 28.45
C LEU A 458 29.17 -21.76 28.20
N CYS A 459 28.83 -22.38 27.07
CA CYS A 459 27.47 -22.54 26.56
C CYS A 459 26.85 -23.79 27.19
N TYR A 460 25.68 -23.66 27.82
CA TYR A 460 24.81 -24.79 28.14
C TYR A 460 23.39 -24.52 27.64
N ASP A 461 22.92 -25.47 26.85
CA ASP A 461 21.64 -25.56 26.15
C ASP A 461 20.48 -25.79 27.14
N ALA A 462 19.42 -24.99 27.05
CA ALA A 462 18.15 -25.24 27.74
C ALA A 462 16.96 -24.58 27.02
N LYS A 463 16.37 -25.35 26.11
CA LYS A 463 14.94 -25.46 25.72
C LYS A 463 13.98 -24.38 26.24
N ASN A 464 13.35 -23.70 25.28
CA ASN A 464 11.98 -23.13 25.28
C ASN A 464 11.30 -22.91 26.63
N THR A 465 11.30 -21.66 27.09
CA THR A 465 10.12 -21.05 27.72
C THR A 465 10.21 -19.54 27.55
N LEU A 466 9.26 -18.98 26.80
CA LEU A 466 9.06 -17.55 26.59
C LEU A 466 8.89 -16.87 27.97
N ARG A 467 9.92 -16.14 28.42
CA ARG A 467 9.82 -15.29 29.61
C ARG A 467 9.47 -13.88 29.16
N THR A 468 8.25 -13.43 29.50
CA THR A 468 7.83 -12.04 29.32
C THR A 468 8.58 -11.16 30.31
N TRP A 469 9.09 -10.04 29.80
CA TRP A 469 9.93 -9.10 30.53
C TRP A 469 9.11 -7.94 31.09
N PRO A 470 9.49 -7.36 32.26
CA PRO A 470 10.55 -7.80 33.17
C PRO A 470 9.98 -8.63 34.34
N SER A 471 10.36 -9.89 34.42
CA SER A 471 10.11 -10.76 35.57
C SER A 471 11.27 -10.65 36.57
N ASN A 472 11.29 -9.61 37.38
CA ASN A 472 12.12 -9.52 38.60
C ASN A 472 11.35 -8.72 39.66
N VAL A 473 10.32 -9.33 40.26
CA VAL A 473 9.81 -8.90 41.57
C VAL A 473 10.07 -10.06 42.52
N SER A 474 10.96 -9.79 43.47
CA SER A 474 11.34 -10.68 44.56
C SER A 474 10.10 -11.22 45.27
N ALA A 475 10.02 -12.54 45.38
CA ALA A 475 9.03 -13.21 46.20
C ALA A 475 9.34 -12.94 47.68
N ASN A 476 8.69 -11.95 48.27
CA ASN A 476 8.37 -11.98 49.68
C ASN A 476 6.94 -11.51 49.90
N GLY A 477 6.20 -12.27 50.68
CA GLY A 477 4.74 -12.26 50.70
C GLY A 477 4.11 -11.04 51.37
N GLY A 478 2.84 -10.83 51.00
CA GLY A 478 1.87 -10.09 51.80
C GLY A 478 1.48 -8.72 51.24
N SER A 479 0.42 -8.70 50.42
CA SER A 479 -0.43 -7.55 50.10
C SER A 479 0.24 -6.35 49.40
N MET A 480 -0.26 -6.03 48.19
CA MET A 480 -0.14 -4.76 47.44
C MET A 480 0.59 -4.85 46.08
N VAL A 481 0.15 -5.74 45.19
CA VAL A 481 0.71 -5.88 43.83
C VAL A 481 0.06 -4.92 42.81
N LYS A 482 -1.04 -4.23 43.16
CA LYS A 482 -1.72 -3.30 42.22
C LYS A 482 -1.02 -1.94 42.05
N GLY A 483 -0.05 -1.60 42.92
CA GLY A 483 0.64 -0.31 42.91
C GLY A 483 1.93 -0.28 42.07
N ASP A 484 2.70 -1.37 42.05
CA ASP A 484 4.01 -1.41 41.38
C ASP A 484 3.91 -1.52 39.84
N GLU A 485 2.85 -2.14 39.31
CA GLU A 485 2.61 -2.16 37.86
C GLU A 485 2.33 -0.75 37.29
N PHE A 486 1.71 0.15 38.07
CA PHE A 486 1.43 1.52 37.64
C PHE A 486 2.70 2.38 37.57
N LYS A 487 3.67 2.14 38.45
CA LYS A 487 4.97 2.85 38.45
C LYS A 487 5.92 2.35 37.37
N THR A 488 5.85 1.05 37.03
CA THR A 488 6.78 0.42 36.06
C THR A 488 6.73 1.07 34.67
N TYR A 489 5.55 1.54 34.24
CA TYR A 489 5.35 2.14 32.92
C TYR A 489 5.23 3.66 32.95
N GLU A 490 5.40 4.31 34.10
CA GLU A 490 5.15 5.75 34.21
C GLU A 490 6.07 6.56 33.29
N SER A 491 7.37 6.30 33.33
CA SER A 491 8.35 6.94 32.45
C SER A 491 8.13 6.58 30.97
N ALA A 492 7.81 5.31 30.67
CA ALA A 492 7.54 4.84 29.31
C ALA A 492 6.25 5.46 28.73
N SER A 493 5.22 5.63 29.56
CA SER A 493 3.96 6.27 29.17
C SER A 493 4.15 7.76 28.87
N ALA A 494 4.97 8.47 29.64
CA ALA A 494 5.30 9.87 29.38
C ALA A 494 6.11 10.03 28.09
N LEU A 495 7.07 9.12 27.86
CA LEU A 495 7.86 9.08 26.62
C LEU A 495 7.00 8.78 25.38
N SER A 496 5.91 8.03 25.51
CA SER A 496 4.99 7.78 24.37
C SER A 496 4.35 9.08 23.83
N LEU A 497 4.12 10.08 24.69
CA LEU A 497 3.65 11.42 24.28
C LEU A 497 4.76 12.20 23.58
N ALA A 498 6.00 12.08 24.06
CA ALA A 498 7.17 12.64 23.38
C ALA A 498 7.39 11.99 21.99
N THR A 499 7.17 10.69 21.86
CA THR A 499 7.22 10.00 20.56
C THR A 499 6.12 10.51 19.62
N PHE A 500 4.88 10.64 20.09
CA PHE A 500 3.77 11.14 19.26
C PHE A 500 4.02 12.57 18.78
N THR A 501 4.43 13.46 19.69
CA THR A 501 4.75 14.87 19.36
C THR A 501 5.95 14.97 18.41
N SER A 502 7.02 14.20 18.66
CA SER A 502 8.20 14.16 17.79
C SER A 502 7.87 13.68 16.38
N LEU A 503 7.06 12.63 16.24
CA LEU A 503 6.57 12.15 14.94
C LEU A 503 5.73 13.21 14.22
N LEU A 504 4.91 13.98 14.95
CA LEU A 504 4.11 15.04 14.35
C LEU A 504 4.98 16.20 13.83
N ILE A 505 6.02 16.57 14.58
CA ILE A 505 7.02 17.57 14.13
C ILE A 505 7.83 17.04 12.94
N GLU A 506 8.22 15.76 12.97
CA GLU A 506 8.91 15.12 11.84
C GLU A 506 8.03 15.08 10.58
N PHE A 507 6.73 14.85 10.72
CA PHE A 507 5.79 14.95 9.60
C PHE A 507 5.82 16.35 8.96
N VAL A 508 5.83 17.42 9.77
CA VAL A 508 5.94 18.80 9.27
C VAL A 508 7.26 19.01 8.51
N ALA A 509 8.37 18.52 9.05
CA ALA A 509 9.66 18.61 8.35
C ALA A 509 9.65 17.87 7.00
N ARG A 510 9.00 16.70 6.92
CA ARG A 510 8.88 15.93 5.66
C ARG A 510 7.96 16.58 4.64
N LEU A 511 7.00 17.39 5.08
CA LEU A 511 6.07 18.11 4.20
C LEU A 511 6.80 19.09 3.26
N GLY A 512 7.94 19.65 3.69
CA GLY A 512 8.83 20.45 2.84
C GLY A 512 9.29 19.71 1.59
N ASN A 513 9.63 18.42 1.71
CA ASN A 513 10.02 17.60 0.56
C ASN A 513 8.86 17.36 -0.41
N VAL A 514 7.63 17.28 0.11
CA VAL A 514 6.42 17.13 -0.71
C VAL A 514 6.15 18.40 -1.51
N VAL A 515 6.24 19.57 -0.88
CA VAL A 515 6.09 20.88 -1.55
C VAL A 515 7.14 21.06 -2.63
N SER A 516 8.42 20.81 -2.31
CA SER A 516 9.50 20.92 -3.30
C SER A 516 9.32 19.97 -4.49
N SER A 517 8.91 18.72 -4.24
CA SER A 517 8.63 17.76 -5.32
C SER A 517 7.44 18.20 -6.17
N PHE A 518 6.40 18.78 -5.55
CA PHE A 518 5.24 19.32 -6.25
C PHE A 518 5.62 20.52 -7.12
N GLU A 519 6.43 21.43 -6.62
CA GLU A 519 6.92 22.59 -7.39
C GLU A 519 7.71 22.13 -8.61
N GLU A 520 8.64 21.19 -8.45
CA GLU A 520 9.41 20.61 -9.56
C GLU A 520 8.48 19.98 -10.60
N LEU A 521 7.46 19.22 -10.16
CA LEU A 521 6.46 18.65 -11.04
C LEU A 521 5.69 19.76 -11.79
N SER A 522 5.23 20.79 -11.08
CA SER A 522 4.41 21.87 -11.64
C SER A 522 5.16 22.66 -12.73
N LEU A 523 6.48 22.84 -12.55
CA LEU A 523 7.36 23.50 -13.51
C LEU A 523 7.56 22.60 -14.75
N LYS A 524 7.94 21.33 -14.55
CA LYS A 524 8.17 20.39 -15.66
C LYS A 524 6.91 20.09 -16.46
N ALA A 525 5.77 19.99 -15.79
CA ALA A 525 4.49 19.70 -16.41
C ALA A 525 3.78 20.95 -16.98
N ASN A 526 4.37 22.14 -16.83
CA ASN A 526 3.80 23.42 -17.24
C ASN A 526 2.36 23.62 -16.74
N PHE A 527 2.17 23.48 -15.42
CA PHE A 527 0.88 23.73 -14.77
C PHE A 527 0.42 25.18 -15.01
N LYS A 528 -0.89 25.40 -14.97
CA LYS A 528 -1.48 26.72 -15.16
C LYS A 528 -1.11 27.62 -13.98
N ASP A 529 -0.84 28.89 -14.25
CA ASP A 529 -0.67 29.87 -13.19
C ASP A 529 -2.00 30.06 -12.43
N PRO A 530 -1.97 30.32 -11.11
CA PRO A 530 -3.18 30.52 -10.32
C PRO A 530 -3.96 31.73 -10.87
N PRO A 531 -5.30 31.70 -10.84
CA PRO A 531 -6.10 32.85 -11.25
C PRO A 531 -5.72 34.06 -10.40
N ILE A 532 -5.34 35.17 -11.04
CA ILE A 532 -5.00 36.42 -10.37
C ILE A 532 -6.25 36.91 -9.63
N ILE A 533 -6.27 36.77 -8.31
CA ILE A 533 -7.24 37.47 -7.48
C ILE A 533 -6.77 38.92 -7.44
N ASN A 534 -7.37 39.77 -8.27
CA ASN A 534 -7.21 41.21 -8.16
C ASN A 534 -7.69 41.63 -6.77
N MET A 535 -6.76 41.90 -5.83
CA MET A 535 -7.09 42.64 -4.62
C MET A 535 -7.54 44.04 -5.04
N PRO A 536 -8.69 44.56 -4.52
CA PRO A 536 -9.02 45.96 -4.70
C PRO A 536 -7.91 46.82 -4.06
N PRO A 537 -7.51 47.94 -4.69
CA PRO A 537 -6.46 48.79 -4.16
C PRO A 537 -6.84 49.30 -2.76
N GLU A 538 -5.91 49.21 -1.81
CA GLU A 538 -6.05 49.82 -0.49
C GLU A 538 -6.39 51.31 -0.65
N PRO A 539 -7.35 51.85 0.13
CA PRO A 539 -7.62 53.28 0.10
C PRO A 539 -6.39 54.04 0.61
N CYS A 540 -5.75 54.80 -0.29
CA CYS A 540 -4.71 55.75 0.07
C CYS A 540 -5.21 56.66 1.20
N LYS A 541 -4.58 56.59 2.37
CA LYS A 541 -4.76 57.58 3.44
C LYS A 541 -4.26 58.92 2.91
N GLY A 542 -5.20 59.81 2.59
CA GLY A 542 -4.90 61.19 2.21
C GLY A 542 -4.22 61.92 3.37
N VAL A 543 -3.08 62.54 3.08
CA VAL A 543 -2.42 63.52 3.95
C VAL A 543 -3.22 64.83 3.85
N PRO A 544 -3.60 65.48 4.97
CA PRO A 544 -4.28 66.77 4.90
C PRO A 544 -3.25 67.87 4.61
N THR A 545 -3.32 68.47 3.42
CA THR A 545 -2.64 69.71 3.09
C THR A 545 -3.37 70.87 3.75
N TRP A 546 -2.75 71.46 4.78
CA TRP A 546 -3.10 72.78 5.27
C TRP A 546 -2.65 73.83 4.25
N VAL A 547 -3.59 74.66 3.79
CA VAL A 547 -3.31 75.88 3.04
C VAL A 547 -3.74 77.05 3.92
N VAL A 548 -2.73 77.87 4.28
CA VAL A 548 -2.69 79.24 4.83
C VAL A 548 -3.87 79.71 5.68
#